data_AF-A0A970JM04-F1
#
_entry.id   AF-A0A970JM04-F1
#
_cell.length_a   1.000
_cell.length_b   1.000
_cell.length_c   1.000
_cell.angle_alpha   90.00
_cell.angle_beta   90.00
_cell.angle_gamma   90.00
#
_symmetry.space_group_name_H-M   'P 1'
#
loop_
_entity.id
_entity.type
_entity.pdbx_description
1 polymer ?
#
loop_
_entity_poly.entity_id
_entity_poly.type
_entity_poly.pdbx_seq_one_letter_code
_entity_poly.pdbx_strand_id
1 'polypeptide(L)' 'MSLVPWNPFRELESFRRQMNSMFDRLPKYYAVKNTFPKINIYQTDNEVILKAEIPGIPKENVDVTI' A
#
# COMPACT_ATOMS: atom_id res chain seq x y z
N MET A 1 31.72 -32.00 -16.45
CA MET A 1 30.25 -31.92 -16.54
C MET A 1 29.70 -31.76 -15.14
N SER A 2 29.08 -30.62 -14.83
CA SER A 2 28.54 -30.35 -13.49
C SER A 2 27.18 -31.03 -13.33
N LEU A 3 27.08 -31.95 -12.37
CA LEU A 3 25.83 -32.57 -11.94
C LEU A 3 24.88 -31.47 -11.43
N VAL A 4 23.79 -31.24 -12.16
CA VAL A 4 22.74 -30.31 -11.72
C VAL A 4 21.86 -31.07 -10.74
N PRO A 5 21.80 -30.67 -9.45
CA PRO A 5 20.98 -31.37 -8.48
C PRO A 5 19.51 -31.27 -8.88
N TRP A 6 18.83 -32.42 -8.90
CA TRP A 6 17.40 -32.51 -9.17
C TRP A 6 16.61 -31.76 -8.09
N ASN A 7 15.90 -30.70 -8.47
CA ASN A 7 15.08 -29.92 -7.57
C ASN A 7 13.65 -29.87 -8.14
N PRO A 8 12.68 -30.61 -7.54
CA PRO A 8 11.31 -30.71 -8.05
C PRO A 8 10.52 -29.41 -7.93
N PHE A 9 11.01 -28.43 -7.17
CA PHE A 9 10.36 -27.12 -6.99
C PHE A 9 11.06 -26.00 -7.74
N ARG A 10 12.03 -26.32 -8.60
CA ARG A 10 12.78 -25.33 -9.41
C ARG A 10 11.85 -24.50 -10.30
N GLU A 11 10.77 -25.10 -10.79
CA GLU A 11 9.74 -24.43 -11.58
C GLU A 11 8.88 -23.47 -10.74
N LEU A 12 8.55 -23.83 -9.50
CA LEU A 12 7.86 -22.91 -8.58
C LEU A 12 8.74 -21.71 -8.23
N GLU A 13 10.04 -21.94 -8.09
CA GLU A 13 10.99 -20.88 -7.77
C GLU A 13 11.19 -19.91 -8.95
N SER A 14 11.24 -20.43 -10.18
CA SER A 14 11.29 -19.60 -11.38
C SER A 14 9.98 -18.82 -11.59
N PHE A 15 8.83 -19.44 -11.33
CA PHE A 15 7.52 -18.80 -11.36
C PHE A 15 7.42 -17.66 -10.34
N ARG A 16 7.83 -17.89 -9.08
CA ARG A 16 7.85 -16.87 -8.03
C ARG A 16 8.70 -15.66 -8.41
N ARG A 17 9.89 -15.89 -9.00
CA ARG A 17 10.77 -14.83 -9.50
C ARG A 17 10.12 -14.01 -10.62
N GLN A 18 9.45 -14.69 -11.56
CA GLN A 18 8.74 -14.02 -12.65
C GLN A 18 7.57 -13.18 -12.13
N MET A 19 6.77 -13.71 -11.20
CA MET A 19 5.70 -12.96 -10.54
C MET A 19 6.25 -11.69 -9.87
N ASN A 20 7.27 -11.81 -9.01
CA ASN A 20 7.85 -10.66 -8.33
C ASN A 20 8.35 -9.59 -9.32
N SER A 21 9.03 -9.98 -10.40
CA SER A 21 9.46 -9.06 -11.46
C SER A 21 8.30 -8.37 -12.17
N MET A 22 7.18 -9.08 -12.40
CA MET A 22 5.96 -8.46 -12.94
C MET A 22 5.34 -7.48 -11.94
N PHE A 23 5.25 -7.83 -10.66
CA PHE A 23 4.73 -6.95 -9.61
C PHE A 23 5.61 -5.72 -9.37
N ASP A 24 6.94 -5.85 -9.47
CA ASP A 24 7.88 -4.73 -9.35
C ASP A 24 7.79 -3.75 -10.54
N ARG A 25 7.41 -4.26 -11.71
CA ARG A 25 7.18 -3.45 -12.93
C ARG A 25 5.80 -2.83 -12.99
N LEU A 26 4.85 -3.29 -12.17
CA LEU A 26 3.60 -2.57 -12.00
C LEU A 26 3.94 -1.20 -11.40
N PRO A 27 3.49 -0.10 -12.02
CA PRO A 27 3.70 1.22 -11.45
C PRO A 27 3.21 1.19 -10.00
N LYS A 28 3.99 1.75 -9.08
CA LYS A 28 3.62 1.96 -7.66
C LYS A 28 2.32 2.78 -7.48
N TYR A 29 1.56 3.05 -8.54
CA TYR A 29 0.21 3.61 -8.51
C TYR A 29 -0.72 2.88 -7.55
N TYR A 30 -0.57 1.56 -7.35
CA TYR A 30 -1.35 0.84 -6.33
C TYR A 30 -0.88 1.12 -4.89
N ALA A 31 0.35 1.58 -4.68
CA ALA A 31 0.84 2.02 -3.38
C ALA A 31 0.39 3.46 -3.03
N VAL A 32 -0.03 4.25 -4.00
CA VAL A 32 -0.59 5.60 -3.78
C VAL A 32 -1.98 5.53 -3.12
N LYS A 33 -2.65 4.37 -3.14
CA LYS A 33 -3.94 4.17 -2.44
C LYS A 33 -3.83 4.13 -0.91
N ASN A 34 -2.62 4.12 -0.34
CA ASN A 34 -2.41 4.31 1.11
C ASN A 34 -2.18 5.77 1.51
N THR A 35 -2.33 6.74 0.59
CA THR A 35 -2.16 8.17 0.87
C THR A 35 -3.40 8.79 1.52
N PHE A 36 -4.16 8.02 2.29
CA PHE A 36 -5.12 8.64 3.19
C PHE A 36 -4.35 9.09 4.42
N PRO A 37 -4.55 10.34 4.89
CA PRO A 37 -3.95 10.78 6.13
C PRO A 37 -4.35 9.83 7.25
N LYS A 38 -3.56 9.76 8.32
CA LYS A 38 -3.98 9.02 9.50
C LYS A 38 -5.17 9.76 10.11
N ILE A 39 -6.33 9.11 10.13
CA ILE A 39 -7.57 9.65 10.68
C ILE A 39 -7.92 8.88 11.94
N ASN A 40 -8.20 9.61 13.02
CA ASN A 40 -8.82 9.08 14.22
C ASN A 40 -10.23 9.67 14.34
N ILE A 41 -11.23 8.81 14.57
CA ILE A 41 -12.62 9.20 14.75
C ILE A 41 -13.04 8.79 16.16
N TYR A 42 -13.60 9.73 16.89
CA TYR A 42 -14.16 9.49 18.21
C TYR A 42 -15.61 9.94 18.21
N GLN A 43 -16.49 9.12 18.76
CA GLN A 43 -17.89 9.43 18.92
C GLN A 43 -18.19 9.53 20.42
N THR A 44 -18.75 10.64 20.84
CA THR A 44 -19.34 10.81 22.18
C THR A 44 -20.87 10.76 22.05
N ASP A 45 -21.60 10.90 23.16
CA ASP A 45 -23.07 10.81 23.15
C ASP A 45 -23.75 11.89 22.29
N ASN A 46 -23.09 13.04 22.11
CA ASN A 46 -23.67 14.20 21.40
C ASN A 46 -22.86 14.68 20.19
N GLU A 47 -21.63 14.22 19.97
CA GLU A 47 -20.77 14.72 18.89
C GLU A 47 -19.86 13.66 18.27
N VAL A 48 -19.46 13.89 17.02
CA VAL A 48 -18.49 13.10 16.27
C VAL A 48 -17.26 13.96 16.00
N ILE A 49 -16.11 13.56 16.53
CA ILE A 49 -14.84 14.27 16.40
C ILE A 49 -13.93 13.50 15.45
N LEU A 50 -13.58 14.12 14.32
CA LEU A 50 -12.65 13.58 13.34
C LEU A 50 -11.32 14.34 13.40
N LYS A 51 -10.23 13.63 13.68
CA LYS A 51 -8.86 14.16 13.70
C LYS A 51 -8.05 13.52 12.57
N ALA A 52 -7.74 14.30 11.54
CA ALA A 52 -6.86 13.87 10.44
C ALA A 52 -5.53 14.63 10.48
N GLU A 53 -4.41 13.89 10.42
CA GLU A 53 -3.07 14.49 10.32
C GLU A 53 -2.61 14.49 8.86
N ILE A 54 -2.61 15.68 8.26
CA ILE A 54 -2.25 15.88 6.85
C ILE A 54 -0.99 16.75 6.75
N PRO A 55 0.21 16.16 6.77
CA PRO A 55 1.45 16.92 6.66
C PRO A 55 1.62 17.50 5.24
N GLY A 56 2.00 18.77 5.15
CA GLY A 56 2.36 19.42 3.88
C GLY A 56 1.20 20.01 3.06
N ILE A 57 -0.04 19.98 3.57
CA ILE A 57 -1.17 20.68 2.95
C ILE A 57 -1.49 21.95 3.76
N PRO A 58 -1.49 23.15 3.13
CA PRO A 58 -1.88 24.38 3.80
C PRO A 58 -3.39 24.36 4.08
N LYS A 59 -3.82 25.02 5.15
CA LYS A 59 -5.23 25.03 5.61
C LYS A 59 -6.20 25.50 4.52
N GLU A 60 -5.75 26.37 3.65
CA GLU A 60 -6.49 26.97 2.52
C GLU A 60 -6.98 25.92 1.51
N ASN A 61 -6.26 24.80 1.41
CA ASN A 61 -6.53 23.72 0.45
C ASN A 61 -7.31 22.55 1.07
N VAL A 62 -7.84 22.73 2.28
CA VAL A 62 -8.64 21.71 2.99
C VAL A 62 -10.11 22.09 2.90
N ASP A 63 -10.88 21.28 2.17
CA ASP A 63 -12.34 21.39 2.10
C ASP A 63 -13.00 20.34 3.00
N VAL A 64 -14.00 20.74 3.77
CA VAL A 64 -14.80 19.86 4.64
C VAL A 64 -16.25 20.00 4.24
N THR A 65 -16.78 18.96 3.61
CA THR A 65 -18.21 18.85 3.24
C THR A 65 -18.86 17.79 4.13
N ILE A 66 -20.06 18.09 4.66
CA ILE A 66 -20.85 17.23 5.56
C ILE A 66 -21.90 16.47 4.75
#